data_AF-A0A4R1AZ03-F1
#
_entry.id   AF-A0A4R1AZ03-F1
#
_cell.length_a   1.000
_cell.length_b   1.000
_cell.length_c   1.000
_cell.angle_alpha   90.00
_cell.angle_beta   90.00
_cell.angle_gamma   90.00
#
_symmetry.space_group_name_H-M   'P 1'
#
loop_
_entity.id
_entity.type
_entity.pdbx_description
1 polymer ?
#
loop_
_entity_poly.entity_id
_entity_poly.type
_entity_poly.pdbx_seq_one_letter_code
_entity_poly.pdbx_strand_id
1 'polypeptide(L)'
;MKIVFDSISITSISQNSGVFTGSNIQLNWHSQTKENSAMGKVIGDFNHLMNNINVVYDNDLIDMPIITQSNPMNQSNEKKGDGHH
;
A
#
# COMPACT_ATOMS: atom_id res chain seq x y z
N MET A 1 -26.06 -10.52 23.70
CA MET A 1 -24.65 -10.95 23.87
C MET A 1 -23.80 -9.69 23.93
N LYS A 2 -22.96 -9.53 24.96
CA LYS A 2 -22.15 -8.33 25.21
C LYS A 2 -20.68 -8.75 25.21
N ILE A 3 -19.88 -8.23 24.28
CA ILE A 3 -18.43 -8.41 24.27
C ILE A 3 -17.85 -7.15 24.92
N VAL A 4 -17.20 -7.30 26.08
CA VAL A 4 -16.50 -6.23 26.77
C VAL A 4 -15.02 -6.58 26.74
N PHE A 5 -14.24 -5.77 26.03
CA PHE A 5 -12.78 -5.84 26.13
C PHE A 5 -12.36 -5.06 27.36
N ASP A 6 -11.51 -5.66 28.20
CA ASP A 6 -10.87 -4.94 29.31
C ASP A 6 -9.89 -3.89 28.77
N SER A 7 -9.05 -4.26 27.80
CA SER A 7 -8.28 -3.33 26.99
C SER A 7 -7.83 -3.96 25.67
N ILE A 8 -7.55 -3.13 24.68
CA ILE A 8 -6.81 -3.51 23.46
C ILE A 8 -5.50 -2.72 23.50
N SER A 9 -4.39 -3.40 23.76
CA SER A 9 -3.06 -2.77 23.81
C SER A 9 -2.29 -3.12 22.54
N ILE A 10 -2.10 -2.14 21.67
CA ILE A 10 -1.31 -2.26 20.44
C ILE A 10 0.01 -1.54 20.69
N THR A 11 1.12 -2.27 20.72
CA THR A 11 2.45 -1.71 20.99
C THR A 11 3.16 -1.23 19.72
N SER A 12 2.84 -1.82 18.58
CA SER A 12 3.27 -1.34 17.28
C SER A 12 2.39 -1.91 16.17
N ILE A 13 2.12 -1.08 15.17
CA ILE A 13 1.53 -1.48 13.90
C ILE A 13 2.30 -0.76 12.79
N SER A 14 2.53 -1.40 11.65
CA SER A 14 3.31 -0.77 10.57
C SER A 14 2.88 -1.27 9.21
N GLN A 15 2.82 -0.33 8.26
CA GLN A 15 2.52 -0.51 6.83
C GLN A 15 1.21 -1.25 6.55
N ASN A 16 0.28 -0.58 5.84
CA ASN A 16 -0.89 -1.24 5.24
C ASN A 16 -1.75 -2.04 6.23
N SER A 17 -1.94 -1.47 7.42
CA SER A 17 -2.43 -2.18 8.58
C SER A 17 -3.61 -1.46 9.23
N GLY A 18 -4.50 -2.20 9.89
CA GLY A 18 -5.56 -1.61 10.70
C GLY A 18 -6.06 -2.57 11.77
N VAL A 19 -6.71 -2.02 12.80
CA VAL A 19 -7.32 -2.78 13.90
C VAL A 19 -8.79 -2.47 13.95
N PHE A 20 -9.62 -3.51 13.95
CA PHE A 20 -11.07 -3.39 13.83
C PHE A 20 -11.76 -4.28 14.85
N THR A 21 -12.82 -3.75 15.46
CA THR A 21 -13.57 -4.41 16.53
C THR A 21 -15.06 -4.15 16.35
N GLY A 22 -15.90 -5.03 16.89
CA GLY A 22 -17.35 -4.97 16.70
C GLY A 22 -17.78 -5.44 15.31
N SER A 23 -18.99 -5.06 14.89
CA SER A 23 -19.47 -5.33 13.54
C SER A 23 -18.85 -4.34 12.56
N ASN A 24 -18.03 -4.83 11.63
CA ASN A 24 -17.35 -4.00 10.63
C ASN A 24 -17.43 -4.62 9.23
N ILE A 25 -17.48 -3.75 8.22
CA ILE A 25 -17.35 -4.10 6.81
C ILE A 25 -16.20 -3.26 6.24
N GLN A 26 -15.20 -3.92 5.67
CA GLN A 26 -14.04 -3.28 5.03
C GLN A 26 -14.08 -3.60 3.55
N LEU A 27 -14.40 -2.60 2.72
CA LEU A 27 -14.46 -2.76 1.28
C LEU A 27 -13.42 -1.86 0.63
N ASN A 28 -12.95 -2.27 -0.55
CA ASN A 28 -12.04 -1.51 -1.41
C ASN A 28 -10.71 -1.15 -0.72
N TRP A 29 -10.20 -2.03 0.14
CA TRP A 29 -8.86 -1.91 0.70
C TRP A 29 -7.84 -2.10 -0.41
N HIS A 30 -7.02 -1.07 -0.62
CA HIS A 30 -5.94 -1.10 -1.58
C HIS A 30 -4.77 -0.28 -1.04
N SER A 31 -3.56 -0.83 -1.12
CA SER A 31 -2.34 -0.09 -0.87
C SER A 31 -1.27 -0.51 -1.84
N GLN A 32 -0.41 0.44 -2.20
CA GLN A 32 0.77 0.23 -3.04
C GLN A 32 1.95 0.83 -2.30
N THR A 33 3.09 0.15 -2.32
CA THR A 33 4.29 0.62 -1.64
C THR A 33 5.50 0.21 -2.45
N LYS A 34 6.28 1.20 -2.87
CA LYS A 34 7.66 0.99 -3.29
C LYS A 34 8.55 1.50 -2.17
N GLU A 35 9.43 0.65 -1.67
CA GLU A 35 10.39 1.01 -0.65
C GLU A 35 11.80 0.65 -1.13
N ASN A 36 12.74 1.59 -0.98
CA ASN A 36 14.16 1.31 -1.09
C ASN A 36 14.84 1.79 0.17
N SER A 37 15.06 0.88 1.10
CA SER A 37 15.61 1.24 2.40
C SER A 37 17.14 1.44 2.35
N ALA A 38 17.80 1.26 1.21
CA ALA A 38 19.26 1.33 1.04
C ALA A 38 20.00 0.54 2.15
N MET A 39 20.45 1.23 3.19
CA MET A 39 21.13 0.66 4.36
C MET A 39 20.20 0.04 5.43
N GLY A 40 18.89 0.32 5.36
CA GLY A 40 17.91 -0.16 6.33
C GLY A 40 18.08 0.48 7.70
N LYS A 41 17.70 -0.26 8.75
CA LYS A 41 17.79 0.19 10.14
C LYS A 41 19.07 -0.32 10.80
N VAL A 42 19.76 0.58 11.49
CA VAL A 42 20.90 0.28 12.38
C VAL A 42 20.48 0.61 13.80
N ILE A 43 20.41 -0.39 14.68
CA ILE A 43 19.85 -0.25 16.03
C ILE A 43 20.76 -0.97 17.03
N GLY A 44 20.97 -0.39 18.21
CA GLY A 44 21.85 -0.91 19.26
C GLY A 44 23.15 -0.10 19.39
N ASP A 45 24.00 -0.49 20.34
CA ASP A 45 25.24 0.23 20.66
C ASP A 45 26.45 -0.35 19.91
N PHE A 46 27.50 0.47 19.72
CA PHE A 46 28.74 0.09 19.00
C PHE A 46 28.55 -0.35 17.55
N ASN A 47 27.55 0.19 16.86
CA ASN A 47 27.36 -0.03 15.44
C ASN A 47 28.38 0.76 14.61
N HIS A 48 29.23 0.07 13.87
CA HIS A 48 30.19 0.67 12.95
C HIS A 48 29.84 0.31 11.51
N LEU A 49 29.57 1.34 10.71
CA LEU A 49 29.24 1.21 9.30
C LEU A 49 30.26 2.03 8.50
N MET A 50 31.10 1.36 7.73
CA MET A 50 32.15 2.01 6.94
C MET A 50 32.06 1.57 5.48
N ASN A 51 32.31 2.51 4.57
CA ASN A 51 32.39 2.30 3.12
C ASN A 51 31.12 1.74 2.46
N ASN A 52 29.94 1.97 3.05
CA ASN A 52 28.68 1.56 2.45
C ASN A 52 28.32 2.44 1.25
N ILE A 53 28.18 1.82 0.08
CA ILE A 53 27.69 2.47 -1.13
C ILE A 53 26.38 1.78 -1.51
N ASN A 54 25.29 2.55 -1.56
CA ASN A 54 24.00 2.05 -2.00
C ASN A 54 23.66 2.74 -3.32
N VAL A 55 23.47 1.95 -4.38
CA VAL A 55 23.03 2.44 -5.68
C VAL A 55 21.67 1.86 -5.97
N VAL A 56 20.70 2.74 -6.15
CA VAL A 56 19.37 2.39 -6.63
C VAL A 56 19.34 2.73 -8.11
N TYR A 57 19.45 1.72 -8.95
CA TYR A 57 19.34 1.88 -10.39
C TYR A 57 17.99 1.36 -10.84
N ASP A 58 17.15 2.28 -11.30
CA ASP A 58 15.84 1.97 -11.87
C ASP A 58 15.85 2.46 -13.33
N ASN A 59 15.70 1.52 -14.26
CA ASN A 59 15.90 1.77 -15.70
C ASN A 59 14.66 1.43 -16.51
N ASP A 60 13.51 1.85 -16.01
CA ASP A 60 12.25 1.87 -16.76
C ASP A 60 11.79 3.30 -17.06
N LEU A 61 10.96 3.44 -18.10
CA LEU A 61 10.38 4.73 -18.51
C LEU A 61 9.24 5.18 -17.59
N ILE A 62 8.69 4.26 -16.79
CA ILE A 62 7.54 4.46 -15.91
C ILE A 62 7.82 3.74 -14.57
N ASP A 63 8.09 4.51 -13.52
CA ASP A 63 8.30 3.99 -12.16
C ASP A 63 6.95 3.62 -11.52
N MET A 64 6.81 2.36 -11.07
CA MET A 64 5.68 1.81 -10.30
C MET A 64 4.29 2.22 -10.85
N PRO A 65 3.82 1.65 -11.97
CA PRO A 65 2.49 1.93 -12.49
C PRO A 65 1.41 1.41 -11.53
N ILE A 66 0.69 2.33 -10.88
CA ILE A 66 -0.44 2.03 -10.00
C ILE A 66 -1.67 1.72 -10.88
N ILE A 67 -2.10 0.46 -10.90
CA ILE A 67 -3.38 0.08 -11.52
C ILE A 67 -4.47 0.21 -10.45
N THR A 68 -5.14 1.36 -10.39
CA THR A 68 -6.49 1.40 -9.81
C THR A 68 -7.40 0.64 -10.76
N GLN A 69 -7.98 -0.48 -10.33
CA GLN A 69 -9.07 -1.10 -11.09
C GLN A 69 -10.19 -0.06 -11.19
N SER A 70 -10.31 0.61 -12.35
CA SER A 70 -11.51 1.36 -12.67
C SER A 70 -12.64 0.34 -12.68
N ASN A 71 -13.62 0.49 -11.78
CA ASN A 71 -14.83 -0.31 -11.77
C ASN A 71 -15.37 -0.39 -13.22
N PRO A 72 -15.47 -1.58 -13.86
CA PRO A 72 -15.84 -1.69 -15.27
C PRO A 72 -17.28 -1.24 -15.58
N MET A 73 -18.04 -0.80 -14.56
CA MET A 73 -19.43 -0.38 -14.68
C MET A 73 -19.65 1.05 -15.20
N ASN A 74 -18.61 1.75 -15.67
CA ASN A 74 -18.75 3.08 -16.29
C ASN A 74 -18.08 3.22 -17.68
N GLN A 75 -17.83 2.10 -18.39
CA GLN A 75 -17.32 2.12 -19.77
C GLN A 75 -18.40 1.78 -20.83
N SER A 76 -19.67 1.62 -20.45
CA SER A 76 -20.74 1.28 -21.40
C SER A 76 -21.41 2.49 -22.08
N ASN A 77 -21.04 3.72 -21.75
CA ASN A 77 -21.77 4.92 -22.20
C ASN A 77 -21.04 5.80 -23.24
N GLU A 78 -19.86 5.43 -23.73
CA GLU A 78 -19.12 6.23 -24.74
C GLU A 78 -19.04 5.60 -26.15
N LYS A 79 -19.80 4.54 -26.44
CA LYS A 79 -19.96 4.04 -27.82
C LYS A 79 -21.40 4.09 -28.29
N LYS A 80 -21.92 5.30 -28.47
CA LYS A 80 -23.09 5.56 -29.32
C LYS A 80 -22.79 6.73 -30.25
N GLY A 81 -22.74 6.44 -31.55
CA GLY A 81 -22.77 7.41 -32.63
C GLY A 81 -21.60 7.25 -33.58
N ASP A 82 -21.92 7.14 -34.88
CA ASP A 82 -21.03 7.23 -36.05
C ASP A 82 -20.62 5.86 -36.62
N GLY A 83 -21.14 5.41 -37.76
CA GLY A 83 -22.11 6.00 -38.68
C GLY A 83 -22.49 4.94 -39.71
N HIS A 84 -23.77 4.94 -40.09
CA HIS A 84 -24.24 4.30 -41.31
C HIS A 84 -24.09 5.30 -42.46
N HIS A 85 -23.38 4.92 -43.51
CA HIS A 85 -23.67 5.12 -44.96
C HIS A 85 -22.42 4.85 -45.78
#